data_AF-A0A3D3I674-F1
#
_entry.id   AF-A0A3D3I674-F1
#
_cell.length_a   1.000
_cell.length_b   1.000
_cell.length_c   1.000
_cell.angle_alpha   90.00
_cell.angle_beta   90.00
_cell.angle_gamma   90.00
#
_symmetry.space_group_name_H-M   'P 1'
#
loop_
_entity.id
_entity.type
_entity.pdbx_description
1 polymer ?
#
loop_
_entity_poly.entity_id
_entity_poly.type
_entity_poly.pdbx_seq_one_letter_code
_entity_poly.pdbx_strand_id
1 'polypeptide(L)'
;MPEKGNIAQPVIEIKDLYKSFGNNHVLRGFDFILNEGENVAVLGKSGSGKSVLIKCIIGLIKIDRGQMNVLGQSVPDLSQKELDAIRRDVGFLFQGAALYDSMSVKENLEFPLRRHHEKMNGGTSMSKRVEEALDSV
;
A
#
# COMPACT_ATOMS: atom_id res chain seq x y z
N MET A 1 30.39 6.52 -22.85
CA MET A 1 30.36 5.75 -21.60
C MET A 1 28.92 5.28 -21.43
N PRO A 2 28.62 3.98 -21.42
CA PRO A 2 27.23 3.54 -21.29
C PRO A 2 26.78 3.81 -19.85
N GLU A 3 25.63 4.46 -19.71
CA GLU A 3 24.95 4.68 -18.44
C GLU A 3 24.76 3.34 -17.73
N LYS A 4 25.10 3.29 -16.43
CA LYS A 4 24.80 2.12 -15.60
C LYS A 4 23.29 1.89 -15.66
N GLY A 5 22.88 0.80 -16.30
CA GLY A 5 21.48 0.40 -16.39
C GLY A 5 20.85 0.45 -15.00
N ASN A 6 19.73 1.17 -14.90
CA ASN A 6 18.97 1.36 -13.68
C ASN A 6 18.71 -0.01 -13.05
N ILE A 7 19.35 -0.31 -11.91
CA ILE A 7 19.14 -1.60 -11.25
C ILE A 7 17.72 -1.57 -10.72
N ALA A 8 16.84 -2.36 -11.33
CA ALA A 8 15.45 -2.48 -10.90
C ALA A 8 15.43 -2.85 -9.41
N GLN A 9 14.94 -1.95 -8.57
CA GLN A 9 14.80 -2.17 -7.13
C GLN A 9 13.36 -2.61 -6.84
N PRO A 10 13.14 -3.85 -6.40
CA PRO A 10 11.81 -4.31 -6.03
C PRO A 10 11.28 -3.56 -4.81
N VAL A 11 10.12 -2.93 -4.95
CA VAL A 11 9.38 -2.31 -3.84
C VAL A 11 8.30 -3.23 -3.30
N ILE A 12 7.83 -4.19 -4.10
CA ILE A 12 6.96 -5.29 -3.66
C ILE A 12 7.48 -6.58 -4.29
N GLU A 13 7.69 -7.60 -3.47
CA GLU A 13 8.01 -8.95 -3.93
C GLU A 13 7.09 -9.96 -3.26
N ILE A 14 6.44 -10.79 -4.07
CA ILE A 14 5.52 -11.84 -3.63
C ILE A 14 5.97 -13.14 -4.29
N LYS A 15 6.14 -14.19 -3.48
CA LYS A 15 6.48 -15.54 -3.98
C LYS A 15 5.58 -16.59 -3.36
N ASP A 16 5.01 -17.44 -4.21
CA ASP A 16 4.17 -18.59 -3.85
C ASP A 16 3.08 -18.23 -2.80
N LEU A 17 2.36 -17.12 -3.01
CA LEU A 17 1.40 -16.60 -2.03
C LEU A 17 0.08 -17.37 -2.05
N TYR A 18 -0.37 -17.80 -0.86
CA TYR A 18 -1.68 -18.43 -0.64
C TYR A 18 -2.52 -17.69 0.38
N LYS A 19 -3.82 -17.63 0.09
CA LYS A 19 -4.84 -17.20 1.04
C LYS A 19 -6.17 -17.92 0.85
N SER A 20 -6.73 -18.41 1.94
CA SER A 20 -8.01 -19.09 2.03
C SER A 20 -8.86 -18.54 3.19
N PHE A 21 -10.17 -18.69 3.06
CA PHE A 21 -11.14 -18.46 4.14
C PHE A 21 -12.01 -19.69 4.28
N GLY A 22 -11.76 -20.51 5.30
CA GLY A 22 -12.32 -21.86 5.39
C GLY A 22 -11.95 -22.68 4.14
N ASN A 23 -12.95 -23.27 3.49
CA ASN A 23 -12.76 -24.08 2.28
C ASN A 23 -12.62 -23.25 0.99
N ASN A 24 -12.73 -21.91 1.08
CA ASN A 24 -12.61 -21.05 -0.09
C ASN A 24 -11.17 -20.60 -0.30
N HIS A 25 -10.49 -21.21 -1.27
CA HIS A 25 -9.11 -20.86 -1.65
C HIS A 25 -9.09 -19.68 -2.64
N VAL A 26 -8.70 -18.50 -2.16
CA VAL A 26 -8.77 -17.22 -2.88
C VAL A 26 -7.49 -16.92 -3.67
N LEU A 27 -6.32 -17.02 -3.03
CA LEU A 27 -5.01 -16.84 -3.67
C LEU A 27 -4.27 -18.19 -3.63
N ARG A 28 -3.70 -18.60 -4.77
CA ARG A 28 -3.17 -19.95 -4.97
C ARG A 28 -1.83 -19.90 -5.72
N GLY A 29 -0.72 -19.77 -4.98
CA GLY A 29 0.62 -19.74 -5.57
C GLY A 29 0.83 -18.54 -6.48
N PHE A 30 0.52 -17.34 -5.98
CA PHE A 30 0.67 -16.11 -6.76
C PHE A 30 2.10 -15.54 -6.59
N ASP A 31 2.76 -15.26 -7.71
CA ASP A 31 4.07 -14.62 -7.78
C ASP A 31 3.97 -13.25 -8.44
N PHE A 32 4.64 -12.25 -7.87
CA PHE A 32 4.59 -10.88 -8.40
C PHE A 32 5.79 -10.05 -7.91
N ILE A 33 6.32 -9.21 -8.79
CA ILE A 33 7.35 -8.24 -8.46
C ILE A 33 6.90 -6.89 -9.02
N LEU A 34 6.97 -5.85 -8.19
CA LEU A 34 6.82 -4.45 -8.59
C LEU A 34 8.12 -3.72 -8.30
N ASN A 35 8.68 -3.06 -9.31
CA ASN A 35 9.89 -2.26 -9.15
C ASN A 35 9.57 -0.80 -8.86
N GLU A 36 10.54 -0.08 -8.28
CA GLU A 36 10.43 1.35 -8.05
C GLU A 36 10.16 2.10 -9.38
N GLY A 37 9.16 3.01 -9.36
CA GLY A 37 8.74 3.77 -10.54
C GLY A 37 7.86 3.01 -11.53
N GLU A 38 7.59 1.72 -11.29
CA GLU A 38 6.73 0.91 -12.13
C GLU A 38 5.24 1.11 -11.77
N ASN A 39 4.39 1.16 -12.79
CA ASN A 39 2.94 1.21 -12.62
C ASN A 39 2.33 -0.11 -13.13
N VAL A 40 1.60 -0.81 -12.27
CA VAL A 40 0.98 -2.10 -12.59
C VAL A 40 -0.52 -2.08 -12.37
N ALA A 41 -1.26 -2.68 -13.30
CA ALA A 41 -2.69 -2.96 -13.15
C ALA A 41 -2.94 -4.47 -13.02
N VAL A 42 -3.65 -4.87 -11.96
CA VAL A 42 -4.06 -6.28 -11.75
C VAL A 42 -5.52 -6.45 -12.16
N LEU A 43 -5.75 -7.20 -13.24
CA LEU A 43 -7.08 -7.43 -13.81
C LEU A 43 -7.57 -8.86 -13.57
N GLY A 44 -8.89 -9.01 -13.46
CA GLY A 44 -9.51 -10.33 -13.26
C GLY A 44 -11.00 -10.24 -12.94
N LYS A 45 -11.72 -11.35 -13.12
CA LYS A 45 -13.17 -11.44 -12.85
C LYS A 45 -13.53 -11.04 -11.42
N SER A 46 -14.78 -10.64 -11.17
CA SER A 46 -15.26 -10.42 -9.80
C SER A 46 -15.03 -11.68 -8.95
N GLY A 47 -14.62 -11.50 -7.69
CA GLY A 47 -14.29 -12.61 -6.80
C GLY A 47 -12.92 -13.28 -7.01
N SER A 48 -12.11 -12.86 -7.99
CA SER A 48 -10.79 -13.46 -8.29
C SER A 48 -9.68 -13.19 -7.25
N GLY A 49 -10.00 -12.57 -6.10
CA GLY A 49 -9.02 -12.31 -5.04
C GLY A 49 -8.23 -11.00 -5.13
N LYS A 50 -8.44 -10.13 -6.13
CA LYS A 50 -7.72 -8.84 -6.28
C LYS A 50 -7.74 -7.98 -5.01
N SER A 51 -8.92 -7.78 -4.44
CA SER A 51 -9.10 -6.99 -3.22
C SER A 51 -8.50 -7.69 -1.99
N VAL A 52 -8.37 -9.02 -2.01
CA VAL A 52 -7.69 -9.78 -0.95
C VAL A 52 -6.17 -9.61 -1.10
N LEU A 53 -5.64 -9.73 -2.33
CA LEU A 53 -4.23 -9.50 -2.64
C LEU A 53 -3.75 -8.13 -2.14
N ILE A 54 -4.45 -7.04 -2.53
CA ILE A 54 -4.01 -5.70 -2.14
C ILE A 54 -4.09 -5.49 -0.62
N LYS A 55 -5.05 -6.11 0.07
CA LYS A 55 -5.15 -6.08 1.54
C LYS A 55 -4.06 -6.92 2.22
N CYS A 56 -3.61 -8.01 1.59
CA CYS A 56 -2.46 -8.77 2.06
C CYS A 56 -1.18 -7.95 1.98
N ILE A 57 -0.96 -7.24 0.86
CA ILE A 57 0.23 -6.39 0.65
C ILE A 57 0.40 -5.37 1.78
N ILE A 58 -0.69 -4.71 2.21
CA ILE A 58 -0.63 -3.73 3.32
C ILE A 58 -0.85 -4.34 4.72
N GLY A 59 -0.84 -5.67 4.83
CA GLY A 59 -0.98 -6.41 6.08
C GLY A 59 -2.34 -6.28 6.76
N LEU A 60 -3.40 -5.87 6.05
CA LEU A 60 -4.77 -5.88 6.59
C LEU A 60 -5.36 -7.29 6.64
N ILE A 61 -4.85 -8.20 5.81
CA ILE A 61 -5.19 -9.63 5.82
C ILE A 61 -3.88 -10.41 5.89
N LYS A 62 -3.78 -11.35 6.84
CA LYS A 62 -2.63 -12.26 6.91
C LYS A 62 -2.72 -13.32 5.83
N ILE A 63 -1.61 -13.58 5.15
CA ILE A 63 -1.45 -14.72 4.24
C ILE A 63 -1.42 -16.03 5.02
N ASP A 64 -1.69 -17.15 4.34
CA ASP A 64 -1.62 -18.48 4.95
C ASP A 64 -0.26 -19.16 4.70
N ARG A 65 0.34 -18.92 3.53
CA ARG A 65 1.63 -19.45 3.09
C ARG A 65 2.24 -18.55 2.02
N GLY A 66 3.57 -18.58 1.89
CA GLY A 66 4.33 -17.85 0.88
C GLY A 66 5.26 -16.81 1.50
N GLN A 67 5.88 -15.99 0.65
CA GLN A 67 6.74 -14.89 1.06
C GLN A 67 6.21 -13.58 0.47
N MET A 68 6.29 -12.50 1.25
CA MET A 68 5.82 -11.18 0.83
C MET A 68 6.66 -10.09 1.48
N ASN A 69 7.47 -9.43 0.67
CA ASN A 69 8.25 -8.26 1.06
C ASN A 69 7.63 -6.99 0.48
N VAL A 70 7.51 -5.95 1.30
CA VAL A 70 7.08 -4.61 0.88
C VAL A 70 8.06 -3.61 1.45
N LEU A 71 8.62 -2.76 0.58
CA LEU A 71 9.67 -1.80 0.92
C LEU A 71 10.84 -2.45 1.69
N GLY A 72 11.25 -3.65 1.25
CA GLY A 72 12.34 -4.43 1.85
C GLY A 72 12.00 -5.13 3.17
N GLN A 73 10.75 -5.10 3.63
CA GLN A 73 10.34 -5.72 4.90
C GLN A 73 9.38 -6.90 4.68
N SER A 74 9.59 -8.02 5.38
CA SER A 74 8.71 -9.20 5.34
C SER A 74 7.40 -8.92 6.09
N VAL A 75 6.36 -8.52 5.36
CA VAL A 75 5.06 -8.10 5.92
C VAL A 75 4.41 -9.14 6.86
N PRO A 76 4.45 -10.45 6.57
CA PRO A 76 3.86 -11.47 7.47
C PRO A 76 4.50 -11.53 8.87
N ASP A 77 5.76 -11.10 9.00
CA ASP A 77 6.56 -11.24 10.22
C ASP A 77 6.56 -9.97 11.09
N LEU A 78 5.96 -8.88 10.59
CA LEU A 78 5.96 -7.59 11.27
C LEU A 78 4.98 -7.57 12.45
N SER A 79 5.42 -6.94 13.54
CA SER A 79 4.55 -6.52 14.63
C SER A 79 3.60 -5.41 14.18
N GLN A 80 2.57 -5.13 14.99
CA GLN A 80 1.64 -4.05 14.69
C GLN A 80 2.34 -2.68 14.56
N LYS A 81 3.35 -2.42 15.40
CA LYS A 81 4.11 -1.17 15.37
C LYS A 81 4.92 -1.02 14.07
N GLU A 82 5.49 -2.11 13.57
CA GLU A 82 6.26 -2.13 12.32
C GLU A 82 5.34 -2.01 11.10
N LEU A 83 4.18 -2.69 11.12
CA LEU A 83 3.14 -2.50 10.10
C LEU A 83 2.67 -1.04 10.04
N ASP A 84 2.45 -0.42 11.19
CA ASP A 84 2.05 1.00 11.26
C ASP A 84 3.16 1.94 10.75
N ALA A 85 4.43 1.52 10.79
CA ALA A 85 5.53 2.28 10.19
C ALA A 85 5.48 2.19 8.66
N ILE A 86 5.38 0.99 8.08
CA ILE A 86 5.26 0.80 6.62
C ILE A 86 4.03 1.51 6.07
N ARG A 87 2.89 1.43 6.76
CA ARG A 87 1.63 2.06 6.31
C ARG A 87 1.72 3.57 6.23
N ARG A 88 2.71 4.22 6.85
CA ARG A 88 2.97 5.66 6.67
C ARG A 88 3.63 5.97 5.32
N ASP A 89 4.24 4.97 4.69
CA ASP A 89 4.94 5.09 3.40
C ASP A 89 4.10 4.53 2.23
N VAL A 90 2.92 3.96 2.52
CA VAL A 90 2.03 3.36 1.51
C VAL A 90 0.67 4.06 1.52
N GLY A 91 0.33 4.72 0.41
CA GLY A 91 -1.02 5.20 0.17
C GLY A 91 -1.96 4.05 -0.19
N PHE A 92 -3.14 3.99 0.43
CA PHE A 92 -4.15 2.97 0.15
C PHE A 92 -5.52 3.59 -0.07
N LEU A 93 -6.08 3.38 -1.26
CA LEU A 93 -7.43 3.84 -1.61
C LEU A 93 -8.40 2.67 -1.62
N PHE A 94 -9.48 2.78 -0.84
CA PHE A 94 -10.53 1.78 -0.80
C PHE A 94 -11.47 1.90 -2.01
N GLN A 95 -12.12 0.81 -2.39
CA GLN A 95 -13.12 0.81 -3.46
C GLN A 95 -14.33 1.70 -3.12
N GLY A 96 -14.67 1.83 -1.84
CA GLY A 96 -15.62 2.83 -1.36
C GLY A 96 -14.87 4.05 -0.81
N ALA A 97 -15.46 5.24 -0.95
CA ALA A 97 -14.93 6.44 -0.31
C ALA A 97 -14.87 6.21 1.22
N ALA A 98 -13.68 6.12 1.78
CA ALA A 98 -13.46 5.96 3.22
C ALA A 98 -13.27 7.34 3.89
N LEU A 99 -14.15 8.28 3.54
CA LEU A 99 -14.14 9.64 4.08
C LEU A 99 -14.93 9.67 5.39
N TYR A 100 -14.53 10.57 6.29
CA TYR A 100 -15.32 10.90 7.46
C TYR A 100 -16.42 11.87 7.05
N ASP A 101 -17.67 11.42 7.08
CA ASP A 101 -18.85 12.21 6.67
C ASP A 101 -19.07 13.45 7.56
N SER A 102 -18.54 13.43 8.79
CA SER A 102 -18.56 14.55 9.71
C SER A 102 -17.46 15.60 9.45
N MET A 103 -16.63 15.40 8.43
CA MET A 103 -15.50 16.26 8.09
C MET A 103 -15.63 16.77 6.66
N SER A 104 -15.20 18.01 6.43
CA SER A 104 -15.02 18.56 5.08
C SER A 104 -13.93 17.79 4.31
N VAL A 105 -13.87 17.98 2.99
CA VAL A 105 -12.81 17.42 2.14
C VAL A 105 -11.43 17.84 2.64
N LYS A 106 -11.26 19.13 2.97
CA LYS A 106 -10.03 19.68 3.54
C LYS A 106 -9.64 18.98 4.83
N GLU A 107 -10.58 18.79 5.75
CA GLU A 107 -10.32 18.12 7.03
C GLU A 107 -9.95 16.65 6.85
N ASN A 108 -10.57 15.95 5.89
CA ASN A 108 -10.19 14.58 5.52
C ASN A 108 -8.74 14.51 5.00
N LEU A 109 -8.28 15.50 4.23
CA LEU A 109 -6.91 15.59 3.73
C LEU A 109 -5.90 15.98 4.83
N GLU A 110 -6.31 16.84 5.76
CA GLU A 110 -5.47 17.23 6.90
C GLU A 110 -5.34 16.12 7.95
N PHE A 111 -6.33 15.26 8.10
CA PHE A 111 -6.37 14.21 9.11
C PHE A 111 -5.12 13.30 9.14
N PRO A 112 -4.69 12.64 8.03
CA PRO A 112 -3.48 11.81 8.04
C PRO A 112 -2.21 12.63 8.31
N LEU A 113 -2.17 13.88 7.84
CA LEU A 113 -1.05 14.78 8.07
C LEU A 113 -0.92 15.12 9.56
N ARG A 114 -2.06 15.34 10.25
CA ARG A 114 -2.11 15.57 11.71
C ARG A 114 -1.68 14.36 12.53
N ARG A 115 -2.02 13.15 12.07
CA ARG A 115 -1.67 11.90 12.74
C ARG A 115 -0.17 11.59 12.67
N HIS A 116 0.54 12.12 11.67
CA HIS A 116 1.94 11.82 11.38
C HIS A 116 2.86 13.06 11.38
N HIS A 117 2.68 13.95 12.36
CA HIS A 117 3.45 15.20 12.51
C HIS A 117 4.98 15.04 12.41
N GLU A 118 5.55 13.90 12.82
CA GLU A 118 7.01 13.67 12.80
C GLU A 118 7.63 13.71 11.39
N LYS A 119 6.87 13.36 10.34
CA LYS A 119 7.32 13.47 8.93
C LYS A 119 7.07 14.88 8.34
N MET A 120 6.38 15.76 9.06
CA MET A 120 6.04 17.13 8.60
C MET A 120 7.14 18.16 8.89
N ASN A 121 8.31 17.74 9.41
CA ASN A 121 9.45 18.62 9.71
C ASN A 121 10.12 19.26 8.49
N GLY A 122 9.66 18.97 7.27
CA GLY A 122 10.18 19.56 6.03
C GLY A 122 9.40 20.78 5.58
N GLY A 123 9.63 21.94 6.21
CA GLY A 123 9.44 23.34 5.74
C GLY A 123 8.10 23.82 5.14
N THR A 124 7.31 22.94 4.55
CA THR A 124 6.05 23.20 3.87
C THR A 124 4.90 23.02 4.84
N SER A 125 4.07 24.06 4.98
CA SER A 125 2.90 24.01 5.86
C SER A 125 1.89 22.94 5.39
N MET A 126 1.15 22.40 6.34
CA MET A 126 0.04 21.46 6.08
C MET A 126 -0.94 22.02 5.05
N SER A 127 -1.30 23.30 5.17
CA SER A 127 -2.22 23.97 4.25
C SER A 127 -1.74 23.89 2.81
N LYS A 128 -0.45 24.13 2.56
CA LYS A 128 0.11 24.11 1.20
C LYS A 128 0.04 22.72 0.56
N ARG A 129 0.33 21.66 1.33
CA ARG A 129 0.21 20.27 0.83
C ARG A 129 -1.23 19.90 0.50
N VAL A 130 -2.17 20.39 1.29
CA VAL A 130 -3.59 20.15 1.06
C VAL A 130 -4.08 20.90 -0.17
N GLU A 131 -3.65 22.15 -0.35
CA GLU A 131 -3.91 22.92 -1.58
C GLU A 131 -3.32 22.23 -2.82
N GLU A 132 -2.05 21.80 -2.78
CA GLU A 132 -1.41 21.04 -3.87
C GLU A 132 -2.18 19.76 -4.23
N ALA A 133 -2.68 19.03 -3.22
CA ALA A 133 -3.48 17.83 -3.44
C ALA A 133 -4.85 18.12 -4.07
N LEU A 134 -5.48 19.25 -3.71
CA LEU A 134 -6.77 19.67 -4.27
C LEU A 134 -6.64 20.21 -5.70
N ASP A 135 -5.53 20.87 -6.02
CA ASP A 135 -5.25 21.39 -7.37
C ASP A 135 -4.91 20.27 -8.39
N SER A 136 -4.56 19.08 -7.90
CA SER A 136 -4.15 17.93 -8.72
C SER A 136 -5.33 17.05 -9.19
N VAL A 137 -6.58 17.48 -8.96
CA VAL A 137 -7.82 16.74 -9.26
C VAL A 137 -8.62 17.45 -10.34
#